data_AF-A0A8K0GNF0-F1
#
_entry.id   AF-A0A8K0GNF0-F1
#
_cell.length_a   1.000
_cell.length_b   1.000
_cell.length_c   1.000
_cell.angle_alpha   90.00
_cell.angle_beta   90.00
_cell.angle_gamma   90.00
#
_symmetry.space_group_name_H-M   'P 1'
#
loop_
_entity.id
_entity.type
_entity.pdbx_description
1 polymer ?
#
loop_
_entity_poly.entity_id
_entity_poly.type
_entity_poly.pdbx_seq_one_letter_code
_entity_poly.pdbx_strand_id
1 'polypeptide(L)'
;MSLSCSDCFSDLLCAEDSGILSGESPECSSDLDSPACSEESIASFIEDERNFVPGFDYLARFRSHSLDASARAESVAWILKVHSYYGFQPLTAYLSVNYLDRFLDSRRLPQTNGWPLQLLSVACLSLAAKMEEPLVPSLLDLQVESAKYIFEPRTIRRMELLVLGVLDWRLRSVTPFSFIGFFACKLDSTGAFVGFLISRATEIILSNIQEASFLEYWPSCIAAAAILSAASDIPDFSMVNSENAELWCEGLSKEKINGCYRLMQELVLENRRTKTPKILPQVRVTIRPGMRSSDSSSSSSSSSFKRRKLNNWLWVDDDKGSSE
;
A
#
# COMPACT_ATOMS: atom_id res chain seq x y z
N MET A 1 64.88 -8.52 2.78
CA MET A 1 64.09 -9.11 1.68
C MET A 1 63.75 -10.54 2.08
N SER A 2 62.48 -10.91 1.91
CA SER A 2 61.87 -12.24 2.09
C SER A 2 62.09 -12.97 3.42
N LEU A 3 61.10 -12.89 4.31
CA LEU A 3 60.81 -13.92 5.30
C LEU A 3 59.31 -14.27 5.24
N SER A 4 59.06 -15.54 5.01
CA SER A 4 57.80 -16.27 5.02
C SER A 4 57.29 -16.53 6.46
N CYS A 5 55.97 -16.54 6.64
CA CYS A 5 55.26 -17.22 7.74
C CYS A 5 53.81 -17.40 7.25
N SER A 6 53.42 -18.60 6.78
CA SER A 6 52.93 -19.77 7.55
C SER A 6 51.52 -19.56 8.13
N ASP A 7 50.58 -20.22 7.44
CA ASP A 7 49.42 -21.00 7.90
C ASP A 7 48.84 -20.79 9.32
N CYS A 8 47.51 -20.61 9.37
CA CYS A 8 46.59 -21.40 10.20
C CYS A 8 45.14 -21.11 9.80
N PHE A 9 44.64 -21.82 8.78
CA PHE A 9 43.22 -22.03 8.54
C PHE A 9 42.86 -23.37 9.19
N SER A 10 42.07 -23.36 10.26
CA SER A 10 41.25 -24.49 10.72
C SER A 10 40.29 -23.99 11.81
N ASP A 11 39.13 -24.64 11.88
CA ASP A 11 38.13 -24.60 12.98
C ASP A 11 36.96 -23.64 12.82
N LEU A 12 36.05 -23.98 11.90
CA LEU A 12 34.60 -23.78 12.08
C LEU A 12 33.86 -24.93 11.35
N LEU A 13 33.90 -26.11 11.96
CA LEU A 13 32.98 -27.21 11.66
C LEU A 13 32.31 -27.61 12.98
N CYS A 14 31.03 -27.27 13.12
CA CYS A 14 30.21 -27.79 14.21
C CYS A 14 29.78 -29.21 13.85
N ALA A 15 30.27 -30.18 14.61
CA ALA A 15 29.87 -31.56 14.56
C ALA A 15 28.41 -31.72 15.05
N GLU A 16 27.66 -32.55 14.34
CA GLU A 16 26.34 -33.04 14.73
C GLU A 16 26.54 -34.11 15.79
N ASP A 17 25.99 -33.92 17.00
CA ASP A 17 25.98 -34.96 18.03
C ASP A 17 24.54 -35.30 18.39
N SER A 18 24.16 -36.52 18.02
CA SER A 18 22.88 -37.16 18.29
C SER A 18 22.88 -37.72 19.71
N GLY A 19 22.22 -37.01 20.64
CA GLY A 19 21.98 -37.47 22.01
C GLY A 19 20.48 -37.55 22.32
N ILE A 20 19.96 -38.77 22.46
CA ILE A 20 18.64 -39.04 23.03
C ILE A 20 18.73 -38.87 24.55
N LEU A 21 18.02 -37.88 25.11
CA LEU A 21 17.61 -37.90 26.51
C LEU A 21 16.19 -37.31 26.66
N SER A 22 15.36 -38.14 27.27
CA SER A 22 14.02 -37.89 27.79
C SER A 22 13.99 -36.82 28.88
N GLY A 23 12.87 -36.08 28.96
CA GLY A 23 12.40 -35.45 30.19
C GLY A 23 12.16 -33.96 30.08
N GLU A 24 10.87 -33.61 30.01
CA GLU A 24 10.24 -32.37 30.50
C GLU A 24 10.87 -31.03 30.09
N SER A 25 10.11 -30.23 29.32
CA SER A 25 10.47 -28.85 29.02
C SER A 25 9.18 -28.04 28.81
N PRO A 26 9.24 -26.71 28.96
CA PRO A 26 8.62 -26.03 30.09
C PRO A 26 7.43 -25.18 29.64
N GLU A 27 6.64 -24.74 30.60
CA GLU A 27 5.58 -23.74 30.37
C GLU A 27 6.17 -22.52 29.65
N CYS A 28 5.71 -22.32 28.42
CA CYS A 28 6.06 -21.19 27.57
C CYS A 28 5.38 -19.93 28.16
N SER A 29 6.05 -19.28 29.10
CA SER A 29 5.83 -17.87 29.38
C SER A 29 6.49 -17.09 28.25
N SER A 30 5.72 -16.88 27.18
CA SER A 30 6.09 -15.86 26.20
C SER A 30 5.83 -14.50 26.84
N ASP A 31 6.81 -14.01 27.58
CA ASP A 31 6.97 -12.57 27.80
C ASP A 31 7.11 -11.94 26.41
N LEU A 32 5.97 -11.43 25.93
CA LEU A 32 5.92 -10.55 24.78
C LEU A 32 6.58 -9.24 25.21
N ASP A 33 7.90 -9.20 25.10
CA ASP A 33 8.69 -7.98 25.17
C ASP A 33 8.37 -7.16 23.91
N SER A 34 7.18 -6.57 23.90
CA SER A 34 6.83 -5.51 22.98
C SER A 34 7.85 -4.40 23.23
N PRO A 35 8.59 -3.92 22.22
CA PRO A 35 9.46 -2.79 22.41
C PRO A 35 8.55 -1.59 22.65
N ALA A 36 8.22 -1.32 23.90
CA ALA A 36 7.68 -0.05 24.32
C ALA A 36 8.75 0.97 23.93
N CYS A 37 8.54 1.63 22.78
CA CYS A 37 9.43 2.64 22.25
C CYS A 37 9.61 3.69 23.36
N SER A 38 10.81 3.77 23.94
CA SER A 38 11.08 4.70 25.03
C SER A 38 10.88 6.13 24.53
N GLU A 39 10.54 7.06 25.42
CA GLU A 39 10.32 8.47 25.05
C GLU A 39 11.56 9.08 24.36
N GLU A 40 12.77 8.67 24.79
CA GLU A 40 14.04 9.08 24.18
C GLU A 40 14.17 8.60 22.72
N SER A 41 13.72 7.36 22.43
CA SER A 41 13.71 6.84 21.06
C SER A 41 12.73 7.64 20.19
N ILE A 42 11.56 8.00 20.71
CA ILE A 42 10.56 8.77 19.98
C ILE A 42 11.07 10.20 19.70
N ALA A 43 11.70 10.84 20.67
CA ALA A 43 12.28 12.18 20.49
C ALA A 43 13.32 12.18 19.37
N SER A 44 14.20 11.17 19.32
CA SER A 44 15.17 11.04 18.22
C SER A 44 14.51 10.92 16.85
N PHE A 45 13.39 10.19 16.75
CA PHE A 45 12.63 10.10 15.50
C PHE A 45 11.98 11.42 15.10
N ILE A 46 11.51 12.24 16.06
CA ILE A 46 10.96 13.58 15.77
C ILE A 46 12.06 14.52 15.23
N GLU A 47 13.27 14.44 15.75
CA GLU A 47 14.39 15.24 15.24
C GLU A 47 14.77 14.83 13.80
N ASP A 48 14.75 13.52 13.52
CA ASP A 48 15.19 12.96 12.25
C ASP A 48 14.12 12.93 11.16
N GLU A 49 12.83 13.04 11.49
CA GLU A 49 11.74 12.84 10.51
C GLU A 49 11.82 13.78 9.31
N ARG A 50 12.38 14.97 9.50
CA ARG A 50 12.59 15.98 8.44
C ARG A 50 13.51 15.50 7.32
N ASN A 51 14.41 14.56 7.61
CA ASN A 51 15.35 14.03 6.63
C ASN A 51 14.70 13.06 5.64
N PHE A 52 13.47 12.63 5.91
CA PHE A 52 12.79 11.56 5.17
C PHE A 52 11.48 12.01 4.53
N VAL A 53 11.16 13.31 4.58
CA VAL A 53 10.00 13.90 3.90
C VAL A 53 10.49 14.67 2.67
N PRO A 54 9.81 14.56 1.51
CA PRO A 54 10.09 15.41 0.34
C PRO A 54 10.01 16.91 0.69
N GLY A 55 10.81 17.74 0.01
CA GLY A 55 10.80 19.19 0.23
C GLY A 55 9.47 19.85 -0.18
N PHE A 56 9.22 21.08 0.32
CA PHE A 56 8.02 21.86 -0.04
C PHE A 56 7.88 22.10 -1.54
N ASP A 57 9.01 22.16 -2.27
CA ASP A 57 9.04 22.31 -3.72
C ASP A 57 8.42 21.11 -4.46
N TYR A 58 8.46 19.91 -3.87
CA TYR A 58 7.81 18.71 -4.43
C TYR A 58 6.30 18.90 -4.53
N LEU A 59 5.67 19.38 -3.46
CA LEU A 59 4.25 19.70 -3.44
C LEU A 59 3.88 20.81 -4.42
N ALA A 60 4.72 21.85 -4.49
CA ALA A 60 4.53 22.94 -5.44
C ALA A 60 4.58 22.48 -6.91
N ARG A 61 5.34 21.40 -7.19
CA ARG A 61 5.43 20.82 -8.53
C ARG A 61 4.13 20.16 -9.01
N PHE A 62 3.32 19.62 -8.11
CA PHE A 62 1.96 19.17 -8.45
C PHE A 62 1.02 20.34 -8.72
N ARG A 63 1.08 21.40 -7.90
CA ARG A 63 0.26 22.61 -8.10
C ARG A 63 0.58 23.33 -9.42
N SER A 64 1.85 23.33 -9.81
CA SER A 64 2.32 23.90 -11.08
C SER A 64 2.17 22.95 -12.27
N HIS A 65 1.56 21.78 -12.10
CA HIS A 65 1.35 20.75 -13.15
C HIS A 65 2.65 20.25 -13.80
N SER A 66 3.80 20.44 -13.13
CA SER A 66 5.09 19.91 -13.57
C SER A 66 5.29 18.44 -13.18
N LEU A 67 4.52 17.98 -12.19
CA LEU A 67 4.32 16.58 -11.86
C LEU A 67 2.84 16.23 -11.96
N ASP A 68 2.56 15.06 -12.52
CA ASP A 68 1.19 14.56 -12.67
C ASP A 68 0.76 13.83 -11.39
N ALA A 69 -0.16 14.45 -10.65
CA ALA A 69 -0.73 13.88 -9.42
C ALA A 69 -1.51 12.59 -9.71
N SER A 70 -2.17 12.48 -10.87
CA SER A 70 -2.89 11.27 -11.29
C SER A 70 -1.91 10.13 -11.54
N ALA A 71 -0.80 10.38 -12.22
CA ALA A 71 0.22 9.37 -12.47
C ALA A 71 0.88 8.87 -11.16
N ARG A 72 1.12 9.76 -10.20
CA ARG A 72 1.55 9.37 -8.84
C ARG A 72 0.47 8.50 -8.18
N ALA A 73 -0.79 8.92 -8.19
CA ALA A 73 -1.88 8.19 -7.58
C ALA A 73 -2.07 6.79 -8.18
N GLU A 74 -1.92 6.63 -9.50
CA GLU A 74 -1.93 5.32 -10.19
C GLU A 74 -0.79 4.43 -9.73
N SER A 75 0.41 5.00 -9.57
CA SER A 75 1.60 4.29 -9.11
C SER A 75 1.46 3.81 -7.66
N VAL A 76 0.96 4.68 -6.78
CA VAL A 76 0.68 4.32 -5.39
C VAL A 76 -0.43 3.27 -5.30
N ALA A 77 -1.49 3.39 -6.12
CA ALA A 77 -2.54 2.37 -6.20
C ALA A 77 -1.99 1.01 -6.64
N TRP A 78 -1.08 0.98 -7.61
CA TRP A 78 -0.41 -0.26 -8.01
C TRP A 78 0.44 -0.84 -6.87
N ILE A 79 1.23 -0.03 -6.15
CA ILE A 79 2.00 -0.47 -4.97
C ILE A 79 1.07 -1.11 -3.92
N LEU A 80 -0.06 -0.46 -3.60
CA LEU A 80 -1.02 -0.96 -2.62
C LEU A 80 -1.68 -2.27 -3.07
N LYS A 81 -1.94 -2.45 -4.36
CA LYS A 81 -2.45 -3.71 -4.92
C LYS A 81 -1.43 -4.84 -4.75
N VAL A 82 -0.16 -4.61 -5.09
CA VAL A 82 0.88 -5.64 -4.94
C VAL A 82 1.11 -5.97 -3.47
N HIS A 83 1.13 -4.96 -2.59
CA HIS A 83 1.16 -5.16 -1.14
C HIS A 83 0.00 -6.07 -0.68
N SER A 84 -1.23 -5.78 -1.13
CA SER A 84 -2.40 -6.61 -0.81
C SER A 84 -2.31 -8.03 -1.38
N TYR A 85 -1.73 -8.19 -2.58
CA TYR A 85 -1.61 -9.49 -3.23
C TYR A 85 -0.66 -10.43 -2.49
N TYR A 86 0.50 -9.91 -2.06
CA TYR A 86 1.50 -10.69 -1.35
C TYR A 86 1.29 -10.74 0.17
N GLY A 87 0.41 -9.91 0.72
CA GLY A 87 0.27 -9.78 2.17
C GLY A 87 1.52 -9.19 2.83
N PHE A 88 2.18 -8.26 2.14
CA PHE A 88 3.33 -7.54 2.69
C PHE A 88 2.94 -6.72 3.92
N GLN A 89 3.93 -6.41 4.74
CA GLN A 89 3.76 -5.51 5.88
C GLN A 89 3.33 -4.11 5.41
N PRO A 90 2.48 -3.40 6.18
CA PRO A 90 2.11 -2.02 5.90
C PRO A 90 3.32 -1.08 5.72
N LEU A 91 4.38 -1.33 6.50
CA LEU A 91 5.63 -0.58 6.42
C LEU A 91 6.27 -0.70 5.03
N THR A 92 6.23 -1.87 4.40
CA THR A 92 6.77 -2.12 3.06
C THR A 92 6.07 -1.23 2.02
N ALA A 93 4.74 -1.17 2.04
CA ALA A 93 4.00 -0.29 1.13
C ALA A 93 4.35 1.18 1.37
N TYR A 94 4.42 1.61 2.63
CA TYR A 94 4.73 2.99 2.96
C TYR A 94 6.14 3.41 2.55
N LEU A 95 7.15 2.58 2.85
CA LEU A 95 8.53 2.83 2.43
C LEU A 95 8.66 2.87 0.90
N SER A 96 7.93 2.00 0.19
CA SER A 96 7.89 2.04 -1.28
C SER A 96 7.45 3.40 -1.81
N VAL A 97 6.39 3.97 -1.23
CA VAL A 97 5.90 5.32 -1.61
C VAL A 97 6.87 6.40 -1.14
N ASN A 98 7.43 6.28 0.06
CA ASN A 98 8.45 7.21 0.56
C ASN A 98 9.67 7.30 -0.39
N TYR A 99 10.17 6.15 -0.86
CA TYR A 99 11.29 6.10 -1.81
C TYR A 99 10.91 6.73 -3.15
N LEU A 100 9.70 6.44 -3.64
CA LEU A 100 9.18 7.02 -4.87
C LEU A 100 9.10 8.55 -4.78
N ASP A 101 8.54 9.08 -3.70
CA ASP A 101 8.37 10.52 -3.54
C ASP A 101 9.70 11.25 -3.35
N ARG A 102 10.60 10.74 -2.52
CA ARG A 102 11.96 11.30 -2.34
C ARG A 102 12.78 11.27 -3.63
N PHE A 103 12.60 10.21 -4.42
CA PHE A 103 13.24 10.12 -5.73
C PHE A 103 12.71 11.19 -6.68
N LEU A 104 11.39 11.38 -6.77
CA LEU A 104 10.75 12.34 -7.67
C LEU A 104 10.98 13.80 -7.25
N ASP A 105 11.18 14.05 -5.96
CA ASP A 105 11.64 15.33 -5.44
C ASP A 105 13.02 15.69 -6.00
N SER A 106 13.96 14.73 -5.93
CA SER A 106 15.35 14.93 -6.35
C SER A 106 15.58 14.85 -7.87
N ARG A 107 14.80 14.04 -8.59
CA ARG A 107 15.01 13.75 -10.02
C ARG A 107 13.73 13.92 -10.82
N ARG A 108 13.88 14.41 -12.06
CA ARG A 108 12.80 14.42 -13.05
C ARG A 108 12.89 13.15 -13.89
N LEU A 109 11.76 12.47 -14.03
CA LEU A 109 11.62 11.35 -14.96
C LEU A 109 11.32 11.85 -16.39
N PRO A 110 11.71 11.10 -17.42
CA PRO A 110 11.26 11.36 -18.78
C PRO A 110 9.74 11.31 -18.88
N GLN A 111 9.15 12.28 -19.60
CA GLN A 111 7.71 12.37 -19.87
C GLN A 111 7.31 11.41 -21.01
N THR A 112 7.60 10.11 -20.85
CA THR A 112 7.39 9.09 -21.90
C THR A 112 6.30 8.10 -21.50
N ASN A 113 5.04 8.41 -21.84
CA ASN A 113 3.88 7.52 -21.75
C ASN A 113 3.65 6.82 -20.38
N GLY A 114 4.26 7.30 -19.29
CA GLY A 114 4.09 6.77 -17.92
C GLY A 114 4.95 5.56 -17.54
N TRP A 115 5.62 4.88 -18.49
CA TRP A 115 6.44 3.70 -18.16
C TRP A 115 7.61 3.98 -17.21
N PRO A 116 8.30 5.16 -17.24
CA PRO A 116 9.41 5.40 -16.30
C PRO A 116 8.94 5.46 -14.85
N LEU A 117 7.73 5.98 -14.63
CA LEU A 117 7.15 6.07 -13.30
C LEU A 117 6.73 4.68 -12.82
N GLN A 118 6.14 3.84 -13.68
CA GLN A 118 5.86 2.44 -13.32
C GLN A 118 7.15 1.68 -12.97
N LEU A 119 8.22 1.86 -13.76
CA LEU A 119 9.52 1.24 -13.47
C LEU A 119 10.10 1.71 -12.12
N LEU A 120 9.98 3.00 -11.82
CA LEU A 120 10.34 3.55 -10.51
C LEU A 120 9.55 2.87 -9.39
N SER A 121 8.23 2.76 -9.53
CA SER A 121 7.35 2.11 -8.55
C SER A 121 7.74 0.66 -8.28
N VAL A 122 8.02 -0.11 -9.33
CA VAL A 122 8.47 -1.51 -9.21
C VAL A 122 9.81 -1.59 -8.47
N ALA A 123 10.76 -0.70 -8.79
CA ALA A 123 12.06 -0.66 -8.14
C ALA A 123 11.97 -0.25 -6.65
N CYS A 124 11.18 0.77 -6.33
CA CYS A 124 10.95 1.22 -4.97
C CYS A 124 10.28 0.12 -4.12
N LEU A 125 9.28 -0.57 -4.68
CA LEU A 125 8.64 -1.69 -4.00
C LEU A 125 9.59 -2.87 -3.79
N SER A 126 10.41 -3.20 -4.78
CA SER A 126 11.39 -4.27 -4.61
C SER A 126 12.44 -3.95 -3.53
N LEU A 127 12.90 -2.70 -3.47
CA LEU A 127 13.82 -2.24 -2.42
C LEU A 127 13.18 -2.28 -1.04
N ALA A 128 11.93 -1.80 -0.90
CA ALA A 128 11.22 -1.86 0.38
C ALA A 128 11.00 -3.30 0.82
N ALA A 129 10.56 -4.19 -0.08
CA ALA A 129 10.37 -5.59 0.23
C ALA A 129 11.68 -6.27 0.68
N LYS A 130 12.82 -5.94 0.06
CA LYS A 130 14.14 -6.44 0.49
C LYS A 130 14.59 -5.94 1.86
N MET A 131 14.06 -4.82 2.33
CA MET A 131 14.38 -4.27 3.64
C MET A 131 13.51 -4.85 4.75
N GLU A 132 12.23 -5.11 4.46
CA GLU A 132 11.23 -5.38 5.49
C GLU A 132 10.65 -6.80 5.45
N GLU A 133 10.63 -7.46 4.28
CA GLU A 133 9.97 -8.76 4.14
C GLU A 133 10.94 -9.92 4.35
N PRO A 134 10.52 -10.99 5.04
CA PRO A 134 11.35 -12.18 5.20
C PRO A 134 11.54 -12.94 3.88
N LEU A 135 10.55 -12.87 2.99
CA LEU A 135 10.52 -13.55 1.70
C LEU A 135 10.12 -12.56 0.61
N VAL A 136 11.05 -12.30 -0.32
CA VAL A 136 10.82 -11.38 -1.43
C VAL A 136 10.62 -12.20 -2.71
N PRO A 137 9.50 -12.01 -3.45
CA PRO A 137 9.28 -12.62 -4.75
C PRO A 137 10.38 -12.26 -5.77
N SER A 138 10.48 -13.02 -6.85
CA SER A 138 11.37 -12.64 -7.95
C SER A 138 10.92 -11.31 -8.60
N LEU A 139 11.84 -10.59 -9.25
CA LEU A 139 11.51 -9.33 -9.91
C LEU A 139 10.47 -9.47 -11.03
N LEU A 140 10.33 -10.66 -11.63
CA LEU A 140 9.28 -10.94 -12.60
C LEU A 140 7.95 -11.13 -11.88
N ASP A 141 7.93 -11.93 -10.82
CA ASP A 141 6.72 -12.23 -10.07
C ASP A 141 6.17 -10.99 -9.37
N LEU A 142 7.03 -10.10 -8.88
CA LEU A 142 6.62 -8.85 -8.21
C LEU A 142 5.71 -7.94 -9.08
N GLN A 143 5.71 -8.13 -10.41
CA GLN A 143 4.95 -7.32 -11.37
C GLN A 143 3.52 -7.85 -11.61
N VAL A 144 2.84 -8.26 -10.55
CA VAL A 144 1.44 -8.77 -10.57
C VAL A 144 0.40 -7.64 -10.73
N GLU A 145 -0.88 -8.03 -10.75
CA GLU A 145 -2.05 -7.14 -10.70
C GLU A 145 -2.16 -6.17 -11.89
N SER A 146 -2.07 -6.72 -13.11
CA SER A 146 -2.25 -6.00 -14.37
C SER A 146 -1.30 -4.80 -14.52
N ALA A 147 -0.02 -5.00 -14.21
CA ALA A 147 1.01 -4.01 -14.52
C ALA A 147 0.91 -3.60 -16.00
N LYS A 148 0.72 -2.30 -16.26
CA LYS A 148 0.59 -1.73 -17.61
C LYS A 148 1.83 -2.02 -18.47
N TYR A 149 2.98 -2.19 -17.80
CA TYR A 149 4.27 -2.50 -18.39
C TYR A 149 4.90 -3.64 -17.60
N ILE A 150 5.58 -4.54 -18.31
CA ILE A 150 6.41 -5.59 -17.72
C ILE A 150 7.86 -5.30 -18.09
N PHE A 151 8.72 -5.23 -17.08
CA PHE A 151 10.13 -4.91 -17.24
C PHE A 151 11.00 -6.14 -16.99
N GLU A 152 12.08 -6.23 -17.76
CA GLU A 152 13.12 -7.22 -17.50
C GLU A 152 13.77 -6.99 -16.13
N PRO A 153 14.15 -8.05 -15.40
CA PRO A 153 14.84 -7.95 -14.11
C PRO A 153 16.10 -7.08 -14.15
N ARG A 154 16.83 -7.08 -15.27
CA ARG A 154 18.03 -6.24 -15.45
C ARG A 154 17.69 -4.76 -15.46
N THR A 155 16.57 -4.38 -16.06
CA THR A 155 16.09 -2.99 -16.10
C THR A 155 15.64 -2.54 -14.72
N ILE A 156 14.94 -3.40 -13.98
CA ILE A 156 14.52 -3.11 -12.60
C ILE A 156 15.75 -2.91 -11.71
N ARG A 157 16.74 -3.82 -11.75
CA ARG A 157 17.98 -3.68 -10.95
C ARG A 157 18.75 -2.38 -11.24
N ARG A 158 18.78 -1.94 -12.50
CA ARG A 158 19.40 -0.63 -12.84
C ARG A 158 18.62 0.53 -12.21
N MET A 159 17.30 0.45 -12.21
CA MET A 159 16.46 1.44 -11.54
C MET A 159 16.65 1.38 -10.01
N GLU A 160 16.76 0.20 -9.40
CA GLU A 160 17.06 0.05 -7.98
C GLU A 160 18.36 0.75 -7.59
N LEU A 161 19.44 0.52 -8.34
CA LEU A 161 20.73 1.20 -8.11
C LEU A 161 20.61 2.71 -8.23
N LEU A 162 19.80 3.19 -9.17
CA LEU A 162 19.57 4.62 -9.36
C LEU A 162 18.74 5.21 -8.21
N VAL A 163 17.74 4.49 -7.69
CA VAL A 163 16.99 4.89 -6.48
C VAL A 163 17.94 4.91 -5.27
N LEU A 164 18.72 3.86 -5.05
CA LEU A 164 19.71 3.79 -3.97
C LEU A 164 20.69 4.95 -4.02
N GLY A 165 21.21 5.28 -5.20
CA GLY A 165 22.13 6.39 -5.40
C GLY A 165 21.50 7.76 -5.17
N VAL A 166 20.22 7.94 -5.50
CA VAL A 166 19.50 9.21 -5.25
C VAL A 166 19.12 9.37 -3.79
N LEU A 167 18.82 8.28 -3.09
CA LEU A 167 18.47 8.30 -1.67
C LEU A 167 19.68 8.19 -0.75
N ASP A 168 20.90 8.25 -1.28
CA ASP A 168 22.16 8.05 -0.55
C ASP A 168 22.16 6.78 0.32
N TRP A 169 21.53 5.72 -0.17
CA TRP A 169 21.32 4.45 0.54
C TRP A 169 20.53 4.56 1.87
N ARG A 170 19.94 5.73 2.16
CA ARG A 170 19.13 6.00 3.36
C ARG A 170 17.70 5.46 3.18
N LEU A 171 17.58 4.13 3.20
CA LEU A 171 16.30 3.43 3.05
C LEU A 171 15.51 3.33 4.36
N ARG A 172 16.18 3.17 5.51
CA ARG A 172 15.54 3.16 6.84
C ARG A 172 15.01 4.55 7.19
N SER A 173 13.79 4.84 6.77
CA SER A 173 13.15 6.15 6.94
C SER A 173 12.34 6.18 8.22
N VAL A 174 12.28 7.34 8.88
CA VAL A 174 11.30 7.57 9.95
C VAL A 174 9.91 7.61 9.32
N THR A 175 9.00 6.76 9.81
CA THR A 175 7.64 6.63 9.26
C THR A 175 6.59 6.83 10.35
N PRO A 176 5.31 7.06 10.00
CA PRO A 176 4.24 7.12 10.99
C PRO A 176 4.20 5.87 11.89
N PHE A 177 4.57 4.70 11.36
CA PHE A 177 4.62 3.44 12.11
C PHE A 177 5.63 3.45 13.27
N SER A 178 6.66 4.30 13.21
CA SER A 178 7.61 4.51 14.30
C SER A 178 6.96 5.15 15.54
N PHE A 179 5.79 5.80 15.38
CA PHE A 179 5.13 6.58 16.42
C PHE A 179 3.80 5.99 16.90
N ILE A 180 3.04 5.30 16.04
CA ILE A 180 1.66 4.90 16.36
C ILE A 180 1.53 4.04 17.62
N GLY A 181 2.51 3.17 17.90
CA GLY A 181 2.50 2.33 19.11
C GLY A 181 2.62 3.17 20.38
N PHE A 182 3.56 4.10 20.39
CA PHE A 182 3.76 5.02 21.52
C PHE A 182 2.55 5.94 21.73
N PHE A 183 2.01 6.53 20.65
CA PHE A 183 0.83 7.40 20.74
C PHE A 183 -0.44 6.64 21.14
N ALA A 184 -0.61 5.38 20.73
CA ALA A 184 -1.70 4.55 21.20
C ALA A 184 -1.65 4.35 22.73
N CYS A 185 -0.47 4.08 23.29
CA CYS A 185 -0.29 3.95 24.74
C CYS A 185 -0.49 5.27 25.50
N LYS A 186 -0.16 6.42 24.89
CA LYS A 186 -0.45 7.75 25.48
C LYS A 186 -1.94 8.07 25.51
N LEU A 187 -2.70 7.61 24.52
CA LEU A 187 -4.15 7.81 24.45
C LEU A 187 -4.90 6.84 25.37
N ASP A 188 -4.50 5.57 25.38
CA ASP A 188 -5.10 4.53 26.21
C ASP A 188 -4.09 3.96 27.21
N SER A 189 -3.99 4.63 28.37
CA SER A 189 -3.11 4.20 29.46
C SER A 189 -3.51 2.86 30.09
N THR A 190 -4.74 2.39 29.84
CA THR A 190 -5.23 1.10 30.34
C THR A 190 -4.78 -0.05 29.46
N GLY A 191 -4.39 0.23 28.20
CA GLY A 191 -3.94 -0.77 27.24
C GLY A 191 -5.05 -1.60 26.60
N ALA A 192 -6.31 -1.34 26.92
CA ALA A 192 -7.47 -2.14 26.49
C ALA A 192 -7.71 -2.08 24.96
N PHE A 193 -7.38 -0.96 24.33
CA PHE A 193 -7.67 -0.64 22.94
C PHE A 193 -6.40 -0.37 22.12
N VAL A 194 -5.20 -0.43 22.71
CA VAL A 194 -3.93 -0.13 22.01
C VAL A 194 -3.78 -0.92 20.70
N GLY A 195 -4.04 -2.23 20.72
CA GLY A 195 -3.97 -3.05 19.50
C GLY A 195 -4.97 -2.64 18.43
N PHE A 196 -6.20 -2.29 18.82
CA PHE A 196 -7.22 -1.77 17.90
C PHE A 196 -6.78 -0.41 17.31
N LEU A 197 -6.30 0.51 18.14
CA LEU A 197 -5.85 1.83 17.71
C LEU A 197 -4.71 1.72 16.69
N ILE A 198 -3.72 0.86 16.95
CA ILE A 198 -2.59 0.62 16.03
C ILE A 198 -3.08 0.04 14.70
N SER A 199 -3.92 -1.01 14.75
CA SER A 199 -4.46 -1.65 13.55
C SER A 199 -5.27 -0.65 12.71
N ARG A 200 -6.17 0.09 13.36
CA ARG A 200 -7.05 1.04 12.69
C ARG A 200 -6.29 2.25 12.15
N ALA A 201 -5.33 2.78 12.90
CA ALA A 201 -4.45 3.86 12.42
C ALA A 201 -3.63 3.41 11.21
N THR A 202 -3.14 2.17 11.21
CA THR A 202 -2.40 1.59 10.08
C THR A 202 -3.25 1.56 8.80
N GLU A 203 -4.50 1.12 8.88
CA GLU A 203 -5.43 1.14 7.74
C GLU A 203 -5.66 2.57 7.23
N ILE A 204 -5.85 3.54 8.12
CA ILE A 204 -6.07 4.94 7.78
C ILE A 204 -4.83 5.52 7.08
N ILE A 205 -3.63 5.24 7.60
CA ILE A 205 -2.37 5.68 6.99
C ILE A 205 -2.24 5.14 5.57
N LEU A 206 -2.48 3.83 5.37
CA LEU A 206 -2.40 3.22 4.05
C LEU A 206 -3.48 3.73 3.09
N SER A 207 -4.71 3.99 3.56
CA SER A 207 -5.76 4.54 2.70
C SER A 207 -5.47 5.96 2.23
N ASN A 208 -4.67 6.70 3.00
CA ASN A 208 -4.42 8.12 2.77
C ASN A 208 -3.12 8.37 1.98
N ILE A 209 -2.20 7.40 1.90
CA ILE A 209 -0.87 7.58 1.28
C ILE A 209 -0.92 7.90 -0.23
N GLN A 210 -2.04 7.57 -0.89
CA GLN A 210 -2.31 7.90 -2.29
C GLN A 210 -2.54 9.41 -2.49
N GLU A 211 -3.07 10.09 -1.48
CA GLU A 211 -3.42 11.51 -1.54
C GLU A 211 -2.19 12.40 -1.35
N ALA A 212 -1.85 13.18 -2.38
CA ALA A 212 -0.66 14.03 -2.36
C ALA A 212 -0.72 15.14 -1.29
N SER A 213 -1.92 15.49 -0.82
CA SER A 213 -2.13 16.47 0.25
C SER A 213 -1.47 16.08 1.58
N PHE A 214 -1.27 14.78 1.85
CA PHE A 214 -0.59 14.33 3.07
C PHE A 214 0.92 14.57 3.08
N LEU A 215 1.53 14.84 1.91
CA LEU A 215 2.96 15.13 1.83
C LEU A 215 3.34 16.44 2.55
N GLU A 216 2.37 17.26 2.95
CA GLU A 216 2.61 18.49 3.71
C GLU A 216 2.85 18.23 5.22
N TYR A 217 2.58 17.01 5.67
CA TYR A 217 2.62 16.64 7.07
C TYR A 217 3.79 15.70 7.35
N TRP A 218 4.36 15.85 8.54
CA TRP A 218 5.44 14.99 8.99
C TRP A 218 4.92 13.64 9.48
N PRO A 219 5.75 12.58 9.45
CA PRO A 219 5.39 11.25 9.94
C PRO A 219 4.74 11.24 11.33
N SER A 220 5.26 12.01 12.28
CA SER A 220 4.73 12.17 13.63
C SER A 220 3.31 12.75 13.64
N CYS A 221 3.07 13.78 12.82
CA CYS A 221 1.76 14.41 12.67
C CYS A 221 0.73 13.46 12.04
N ILE A 222 1.15 12.71 11.01
CA ILE A 222 0.31 11.70 10.34
C ILE A 222 -0.05 10.59 11.35
N ALA A 223 0.92 10.12 12.13
CA ALA A 223 0.68 9.09 13.15
C ALA A 223 -0.31 9.56 14.23
N ALA A 224 -0.11 10.77 14.77
CA ALA A 224 -0.99 11.32 15.79
C ALA A 224 -2.43 11.51 15.26
N ALA A 225 -2.57 12.08 14.06
CA ALA A 225 -3.87 12.24 13.40
C ALA A 225 -4.56 10.90 13.10
N ALA A 226 -3.81 9.87 12.72
CA ALA A 226 -4.35 8.54 12.47
C ALA A 226 -4.84 7.88 13.77
N ILE A 227 -4.10 8.00 14.87
CA ILE A 227 -4.51 7.50 16.19
C ILE A 227 -5.76 8.22 16.70
N LEU A 228 -5.84 9.55 16.58
CA LEU A 228 -7.03 10.31 16.92
C LEU A 228 -8.24 9.89 16.06
N SER A 229 -8.00 9.64 14.76
CA SER A 229 -9.06 9.18 13.84
C SER A 229 -9.54 7.78 14.20
N ALA A 230 -8.63 6.88 14.57
CA ALA A 230 -8.98 5.55 15.07
C ALA A 230 -9.77 5.61 16.39
N ALA A 231 -9.38 6.51 17.30
CA ALA A 231 -10.06 6.70 18.59
C ALA A 231 -11.50 7.20 18.42
N SER A 232 -11.79 7.98 17.36
CA SER A 232 -13.15 8.44 17.07
C SER A 232 -14.14 7.32 16.72
N ASP A 233 -13.65 6.14 16.34
CA ASP A 233 -14.46 4.95 16.09
C ASP A 233 -14.85 4.23 17.42
N ILE A 234 -14.26 4.61 18.56
CA ILE A 234 -14.52 4.04 19.89
C ILE A 234 -15.44 4.98 20.67
N PRO A 235 -16.62 4.54 21.16
CA PRO A 235 -17.54 5.38 21.91
C PRO A 235 -16.91 6.07 23.12
N ASP A 236 -16.08 5.34 23.88
CA ASP A 236 -15.41 5.83 25.10
C ASP A 236 -14.38 6.93 24.81
N PHE A 237 -13.81 6.95 23.61
CA PHE A 237 -12.83 7.95 23.18
C PHE A 237 -13.38 8.97 22.17
N SER A 238 -14.68 8.92 21.88
CA SER A 238 -15.33 9.83 20.92
C SER A 238 -15.24 11.31 21.28
N MET A 239 -14.94 11.63 22.55
CA MET A 239 -14.69 13.00 23.05
C MET A 239 -13.20 13.33 23.25
N VAL A 240 -12.27 12.48 22.80
CA VAL A 240 -10.84 12.79 22.87
C VAL A 240 -10.55 13.98 21.96
N ASN A 241 -10.25 15.12 22.57
CA ASN A 241 -9.89 16.32 21.86
C ASN A 241 -8.48 16.16 21.27
N SER A 242 -8.37 16.39 19.96
CA SER A 242 -7.08 16.49 19.25
C SER A 242 -6.15 17.54 19.87
N GLU A 243 -6.70 18.47 20.66
CA GLU A 243 -5.97 19.55 21.34
C GLU A 243 -4.90 19.07 22.32
N ASN A 244 -5.02 17.87 22.88
CA ASN A 244 -4.05 17.34 23.84
C ASN A 244 -2.96 16.48 23.20
N ALA A 245 -3.06 16.16 21.91
CA ALA A 245 -2.08 15.30 21.23
C ALA A 245 -0.70 15.95 21.13
N GLU A 246 -0.61 17.28 21.19
CA GLU A 246 0.67 18.01 21.28
C GLU A 246 1.47 17.67 22.56
N LEU A 247 0.80 17.17 23.60
CA LEU A 247 1.41 16.81 24.87
C LEU A 247 1.94 15.37 24.89
N TRP A 248 1.73 14.58 23.83
CA TRP A 248 2.19 13.20 23.79
C TRP A 248 3.71 13.08 23.68
N CYS A 249 4.35 14.04 23.00
CA CYS A 249 5.80 14.12 22.89
C CYS A 249 6.23 15.56 22.56
N GLU A 250 7.40 15.97 23.03
CA GLU A 250 7.98 17.27 22.71
C GLU A 250 8.30 17.38 21.20
N GLY A 251 8.07 18.56 20.61
CA GLY A 251 8.32 18.81 19.19
C GLY A 251 7.12 18.59 18.26
N LEU A 252 6.00 18.05 18.78
CA LEU A 252 4.75 17.93 18.02
C LEU A 252 4.09 19.29 17.78
N SER A 253 3.62 19.50 16.54
CA SER A 253 2.89 20.71 16.16
C SER A 253 1.38 20.49 16.21
N LYS A 254 0.71 21.14 17.16
CA LYS A 254 -0.76 21.13 17.28
C LYS A 254 -1.46 21.52 15.99
N GLU A 255 -1.00 22.58 15.34
CA GLU A 255 -1.58 23.09 14.09
C GLU A 255 -1.50 22.06 12.98
N LYS A 256 -0.34 21.41 12.82
CA LYS A 256 -0.13 20.36 11.82
C LYS A 256 -0.92 19.10 12.13
N ILE A 257 -0.98 18.67 13.39
CA ILE A 257 -1.80 17.53 13.82
C ILE A 257 -3.28 17.79 13.50
N ASN A 258 -3.81 18.95 13.88
CA ASN A 258 -5.21 19.31 13.63
C ASN A 258 -5.53 19.45 12.14
N GLY A 259 -4.61 20.01 11.35
CA GLY A 259 -4.72 20.06 9.89
C GLY A 259 -4.81 18.66 9.29
N CYS A 260 -3.88 17.78 9.67
CA CYS A 260 -3.81 16.40 9.19
C CYS A 260 -5.06 15.61 9.59
N TYR A 261 -5.49 15.71 10.85
CA TYR A 261 -6.69 15.05 11.38
C TYR A 261 -7.94 15.45 10.60
N ARG A 262 -8.17 16.74 10.36
CA ARG A 262 -9.32 17.20 9.56
C ARG A 262 -9.30 16.62 8.15
N LEU A 263 -8.15 16.63 7.50
CA LEU A 263 -7.98 16.07 6.17
C LEU A 263 -8.29 14.56 6.14
N MET A 264 -7.85 13.80 7.15
CA MET A 264 -8.20 12.37 7.27
C MET A 264 -9.71 12.16 7.41
N GLN A 265 -10.37 12.96 8.24
CA GLN A 265 -11.82 12.87 8.46
C GLN A 265 -12.62 13.19 7.19
N GLU A 266 -12.19 14.21 6.42
CA GLU A 266 -12.81 14.56 5.14
C GLU A 266 -12.76 13.38 4.15
N LEU A 267 -11.61 12.72 4.02
CA LEU A 267 -11.45 11.57 3.12
C LEU A 267 -12.23 10.34 3.57
N VAL A 268 -12.36 10.11 4.88
CA VAL A 268 -13.23 9.05 5.41
C VAL A 268 -14.68 9.29 4.98
N LEU A 269 -15.16 10.53 5.03
CA LEU A 269 -16.51 10.90 4.59
C LEU A 269 -16.70 10.72 3.08
N GLU A 270 -15.72 11.11 2.27
CA GLU A 270 -15.75 10.94 0.82
C GLU A 270 -15.77 9.47 0.42
N ASN A 271 -14.92 8.65 1.04
CA ASN A 271 -14.89 7.21 0.82
C ASN A 271 -16.18 6.50 1.22
N ARG A 272 -16.89 6.99 2.25
CA ARG A 272 -18.24 6.48 2.60
C ARG A 272 -19.27 6.82 1.52
N ARG A 273 -19.19 8.00 0.90
CA ARG A 273 -20.09 8.41 -0.18
C ARG A 273 -19.88 7.59 -1.46
N THR A 274 -18.64 7.36 -1.86
CA THR A 274 -18.31 6.60 -3.08
C THR A 274 -18.63 5.11 -2.97
N LYS A 275 -18.63 4.53 -1.76
CA LYS A 275 -18.96 3.12 -1.51
C LYS A 275 -20.46 2.81 -1.38
N THR A 276 -21.35 3.80 -1.41
CA THR A 276 -22.80 3.52 -1.46
C THR A 276 -23.18 2.86 -2.80
N PRO A 277 -23.84 1.69 -2.82
CA PRO A 277 -24.20 1.03 -4.07
C PRO A 277 -25.24 1.85 -4.82
N LYS A 278 -24.89 2.32 -6.02
CA LYS A 278 -25.86 2.86 -6.98
C LYS A 278 -26.82 1.73 -7.35
N ILE A 279 -28.03 1.75 -6.79
CA ILE A 279 -29.12 0.85 -7.21
C ILE A 279 -29.40 1.17 -8.68
N LEU A 280 -28.99 0.29 -9.59
CA LEU A 280 -29.38 0.35 -10.99
C LEU A 280 -30.91 0.19 -11.06
N PRO A 281 -31.65 1.08 -11.74
CA PRO A 281 -33.08 0.89 -11.92
C PRO A 281 -33.31 -0.42 -12.68
N GLN A 282 -34.08 -1.33 -12.10
CA GLN A 282 -34.52 -2.52 -12.83
C GLN A 282 -35.35 -2.07 -14.04
N VAL A 283 -34.86 -2.37 -15.24
CA VAL A 283 -35.62 -2.24 -16.48
C VAL A 283 -36.83 -3.17 -16.37
N ARG A 284 -38.01 -2.60 -16.06
CA ARG A 284 -39.27 -3.33 -16.21
C ARG A 284 -39.54 -3.49 -17.69
N VAL A 285 -39.32 -4.70 -18.21
CA VAL A 285 -39.86 -5.11 -19.50
C VAL A 285 -41.37 -5.25 -19.35
N THR A 286 -42.13 -4.22 -19.73
CA THR A 286 -43.58 -4.30 -19.87
C THR A 286 -43.92 -5.10 -21.12
N ILE A 287 -44.38 -6.34 -20.95
CA ILE A 287 -45.09 -7.10 -21.98
C ILE A 287 -46.49 -6.48 -22.11
N ARG A 288 -46.82 -5.93 -23.28
CA ARG A 288 -48.18 -5.46 -23.61
C ARG A 288 -49.13 -6.65 -23.81
N PRO A 289 -50.33 -6.67 -23.20
CA PRO A 289 -51.37 -7.61 -23.55
C PRO A 289 -52.22 -7.05 -24.69
N GLY A 290 -52.38 -7.83 -25.77
CA GLY A 290 -53.24 -7.53 -26.92
C GLY A 290 -54.14 -8.72 -27.23
N MET A 291 -55.44 -8.43 -27.20
CA MET A 291 -56.62 -9.31 -27.19
C MET A 291 -56.71 -10.50 -28.16
N ARG A 292 -57.47 -11.47 -27.63
CA ARG A 292 -58.09 -12.67 -28.23
C ARG A 292 -58.81 -12.44 -29.56
N SER A 293 -58.79 -13.46 -30.41
CA SER A 293 -60.00 -14.08 -30.97
C SER A 293 -59.73 -15.56 -31.29
N SER A 294 -60.81 -16.33 -31.18
CA SER A 294 -60.95 -17.76 -31.01
C SER A 294 -60.91 -18.59 -32.30
N ASP A 295 -60.74 -19.91 -32.10
CA ASP A 295 -61.32 -21.06 -32.83
C ASP A 295 -60.23 -22.10 -33.13
N SER A 296 -60.40 -23.41 -33.07
CA SER A 296 -61.27 -24.32 -32.32
C SER A 296 -60.63 -25.72 -32.42
N SER A 297 -60.82 -26.55 -31.37
CA SER A 297 -60.84 -28.02 -31.36
C SER A 297 -59.61 -28.94 -31.57
N SER A 298 -59.48 -29.84 -30.57
CA SER A 298 -59.13 -31.29 -30.60
C SER A 298 -57.66 -31.78 -30.66
N SER A 299 -57.18 -32.15 -29.47
CA SER A 299 -56.53 -33.44 -29.08
C SER A 299 -55.87 -34.34 -30.14
N SER A 300 -54.59 -34.68 -29.94
CA SER A 300 -54.13 -36.01 -29.45
C SER A 300 -52.61 -36.23 -29.57
N SER A 301 -52.05 -36.84 -28.52
CA SER A 301 -50.89 -37.73 -28.39
C SER A 301 -49.71 -37.78 -29.40
N SER A 302 -48.51 -37.83 -28.79
CA SER A 302 -47.38 -38.77 -29.01
C SER A 302 -46.19 -38.42 -29.92
N SER A 303 -45.01 -38.60 -29.30
CA SER A 303 -43.72 -39.13 -29.79
C SER A 303 -42.91 -38.45 -30.91
N SER A 304 -41.72 -37.97 -30.49
CA SER A 304 -40.37 -38.31 -30.97
C SER A 304 -39.88 -37.97 -32.40
N PHE A 305 -38.62 -37.46 -32.40
CA PHE A 305 -37.59 -37.43 -33.45
C PHE A 305 -37.60 -36.29 -34.50
N LYS A 306 -36.63 -35.35 -34.42
CA LYS A 306 -35.46 -35.22 -35.34
C LYS A 306 -34.76 -33.84 -35.30
N ARG A 307 -33.42 -33.93 -35.25
CA ARG A 307 -32.34 -33.00 -35.67
C ARG A 307 -32.72 -31.82 -36.60
N ARG A 308 -32.09 -30.66 -36.36
CA ARG A 308 -31.37 -29.79 -37.34
C ARG A 308 -30.58 -28.71 -36.56
N LYS A 309 -29.25 -28.80 -36.45
CA LYS A 309 -28.15 -28.40 -37.37
C LYS A 309 -27.80 -26.90 -37.25
N LEU A 310 -26.62 -26.65 -36.66
CA LEU A 310 -25.87 -25.39 -36.72
C LEU A 310 -25.65 -24.96 -38.18
N ASN A 311 -25.68 -23.66 -38.44
CA ASN A 311 -24.91 -23.08 -39.55
C ASN A 311 -24.20 -21.80 -39.10
N ASN A 312 -22.88 -21.88 -39.28
CA ASN A 312 -21.83 -20.87 -39.26
C ASN A 312 -22.15 -19.73 -40.24
N TRP A 313 -21.78 -18.48 -39.90
CA TRP A 313 -21.56 -17.42 -40.89
C TRP A 313 -20.17 -16.82 -40.71
N LEU A 314 -19.37 -17.04 -41.75
CA LEU A 314 -18.03 -16.51 -41.97
C LEU A 314 -18.08 -15.01 -42.29
N TRP A 315 -17.01 -14.33 -41.89
CA TRP A 315 -16.58 -13.00 -42.33
C TRP A 315 -16.14 -13.02 -43.80
N VAL A 316 -16.50 -11.99 -44.55
CA VAL A 316 -15.86 -11.59 -45.81
C VAL A 316 -15.74 -10.06 -45.80
N ASP A 317 -14.49 -9.61 -45.88
CA ASP A 317 -14.07 -8.23 -46.15
C ASP A 317 -14.40 -7.82 -47.59
N ASP A 318 -14.71 -6.54 -47.80
CA ASP A 318 -14.66 -5.91 -49.11
C ASP A 318 -13.87 -4.61 -49.04
N ASP A 319 -12.66 -4.67 -49.60
CA ASP A 319 -11.80 -3.56 -49.97
C ASP A 319 -12.33 -2.94 -51.28
N LYS A 320 -12.47 -1.62 -51.34
CA LYS A 320 -12.69 -0.89 -52.60
C LYS A 320 -11.69 0.24 -52.74
N GLY A 321 -10.71 0.00 -53.61
CA GLY A 321 -9.93 1.05 -54.26
C GLY A 321 -10.37 1.22 -55.71
N SER A 322 -10.54 2.47 -56.15
CA SER A 322 -10.40 2.89 -57.55
C SER A 322 -10.32 4.41 -57.64
N SER A 323 -9.19 4.92 -58.15
CA SER A 323 -9.07 6.09 -59.04
C SER A 323 -7.60 6.20 -59.51
N GLU A 324 -7.40 5.83 -60.77
CA GLU A 324 -6.31 6.14 -61.72
C GLU A 324 -4.84 5.78 -61.40
#